data_AF-A0A6W5KK17-F1
#
_entry.id   AF-A0A6W5KK17-F1
#
_cell.length_a   1.000
_cell.length_b   1.000
_cell.length_c   1.000
_cell.angle_alpha   90.00
_cell.angle_beta   90.00
_cell.angle_gamma   90.00
#
_symmetry.space_group_name_H-M   'P 1'
#
loop_
_entity.id
_entity.type
_entity.pdbx_description
1 polymer ?
#
loop_
_entity_poly.entity_id
_entity_poly.type
_entity_poly.pdbx_seq_one_letter_code
_entity_poly.pdbx_strand_id
1 'polypeptide(L)'
;VFDPPHLVKVGDKSWLAKKYGKLDSATWQEDIAKGFSECMRVLKPNGTLIFKWNEEQIKLSEILKVIDHEPLLGNKRAKTHWLVFMKE
;
A
#
# COMPACT_ATOMS: atom_id res chain seq x y z
N VAL A 1 4.62 -3.48 9.53
CA VAL A 1 4.41 -3.86 8.12
C VAL A 1 3.01 -3.43 7.73
N PHE A 2 2.85 -2.69 6.64
CA PHE A 2 1.56 -2.30 6.08
C PHE A 2 1.33 -3.08 4.79
N ASP A 3 0.28 -3.91 4.78
CA ASP A 3 -0.11 -4.79 3.66
C ASP A 3 -1.62 -4.66 3.42
N PRO A 4 -2.08 -3.53 2.86
CA PRO A 4 -3.50 -3.29 2.62
C PRO A 4 -4.05 -4.15 1.47
N PRO A 5 -5.38 -4.27 1.34
CA PRO A 5 -6.01 -4.74 0.11
C PRO A 5 -5.50 -3.94 -1.10
N HIS A 6 -5.36 -4.58 -2.25
CA HIS A 6 -4.85 -3.98 -3.50
C HIS A 6 -5.72 -4.31 -4.72
N LEU A 7 -6.91 -4.87 -4.48
CA LEU A 7 -7.89 -5.24 -5.50
C LEU A 7 -9.03 -4.24 -5.50
N VAL A 8 -9.39 -3.71 -6.67
CA VAL A 8 -10.55 -2.84 -6.89
C VAL A 8 -11.59 -3.57 -7.75
N LYS A 9 -11.14 -4.27 -8.78
CA LYS A 9 -11.96 -5.03 -9.73
C LYS A 9 -11.98 -6.49 -9.34
N VAL A 10 -12.68 -6.79 -8.25
CA VAL A 10 -12.91 -8.17 -7.80
C VAL A 10 -14.37 -8.31 -7.37
N GLY A 11 -14.98 -9.45 -7.71
CA GLY A 11 -16.37 -9.73 -7.36
C GLY A 11 -16.55 -9.84 -5.85
N ASP A 12 -17.57 -9.19 -5.30
CA ASP A 12 -17.76 -9.07 -3.83
C ASP A 12 -18.00 -10.41 -3.15
N LYS A 13 -18.53 -11.40 -3.88
CA LYS A 13 -18.75 -12.77 -3.39
C LYS A 13 -17.55 -13.70 -3.60
N SER A 14 -16.49 -13.24 -4.28
CA SER A 14 -15.33 -14.07 -4.58
C SER A 14 -14.54 -14.43 -3.31
N TRP A 15 -13.88 -15.58 -3.33
CA TRP A 15 -12.98 -15.99 -2.25
C TRP A 15 -11.83 -14.99 -2.06
N LEU A 16 -11.33 -14.40 -3.15
CA LEU A 16 -10.25 -13.39 -3.09
C LEU A 16 -10.68 -12.14 -2.33
N ALA A 17 -11.86 -11.59 -2.60
CA ALA A 17 -12.37 -10.42 -1.88
C ALA A 17 -12.60 -10.73 -0.40
N LYS A 18 -13.12 -11.93 -0.08
CA LYS A 18 -13.31 -12.36 1.32
C LYS A 18 -11.99 -12.55 2.07
N LYS A 19 -10.96 -13.07 1.40
CA LYS A 19 -9.67 -13.37 2.02
C LYS A 19 -8.76 -12.15 2.14
N TYR A 20 -8.70 -11.32 1.10
CA TYR A 20 -7.72 -10.24 0.98
C TYR A 20 -8.34 -8.83 1.03
N GLY A 21 -9.66 -8.74 1.17
CA GLY A 21 -10.37 -7.46 1.11
C GLY A 21 -10.45 -6.90 -0.32
N LYS A 22 -11.06 -5.72 -0.41
CA LYS A 22 -11.26 -4.96 -1.65
C LYS A 22 -11.21 -3.48 -1.30
N LEU A 23 -10.57 -2.69 -2.16
CA LEU A 23 -10.58 -1.24 -2.12
C LEU A 23 -11.79 -0.72 -2.90
N ASP A 24 -12.39 0.37 -2.42
CA ASP A 24 -13.42 1.07 -3.16
C ASP A 24 -12.81 1.82 -4.34
N SER A 25 -13.37 1.62 -5.54
CA SER A 25 -12.86 2.24 -6.77
C SER A 25 -12.85 3.77 -6.75
N ALA A 26 -13.71 4.40 -5.96
CA ALA A 26 -13.85 5.85 -5.89
C ALA A 26 -12.92 6.48 -4.83
N THR A 27 -12.62 5.77 -3.74
CA THR A 27 -11.93 6.35 -2.57
C THR A 27 -10.57 5.73 -2.27
N TRP A 28 -10.15 4.69 -3.00
CA TRP A 28 -8.94 3.93 -2.64
C TRP A 28 -7.68 4.77 -2.43
N GLN A 29 -7.52 5.86 -3.18
CA GLN A 29 -6.36 6.75 -3.05
C GLN A 29 -6.33 7.40 -1.66
N GLU A 30 -7.46 7.92 -1.21
CA GLU A 30 -7.61 8.53 0.10
C GLU A 30 -7.43 7.49 1.22
N ASP A 31 -7.97 6.28 1.03
CA ASP A 31 -7.83 5.18 1.99
C ASP A 31 -6.36 4.77 2.18
N ILE A 32 -5.60 4.65 1.07
CA ILE A 32 -4.18 4.33 1.11
C ILE A 32 -3.36 5.47 1.72
N ALA A 33 -3.63 6.73 1.33
CA ALA A 33 -2.93 7.89 1.89
C ALA A 33 -3.10 7.98 3.42
N LYS A 34 -4.34 7.88 3.90
CA LYS A 34 -4.66 7.93 5.34
C LYS A 34 -4.05 6.76 6.09
N GLY A 35 -4.18 5.55 5.56
CA GLY A 35 -3.61 4.35 6.17
C GLY A 35 -2.07 4.41 6.27
N PHE A 36 -1.42 4.88 5.20
CA PHE A 36 0.03 5.07 5.19
C PHE A 36 0.48 6.16 6.18
N SER A 37 -0.20 7.32 6.17
CA SER A 37 0.09 8.44 7.08
C SER A 37 -0.04 8.02 8.55
N GLU A 38 -1.08 7.25 8.89
CA GLU A 38 -1.27 6.74 10.25
C GLU A 38 -0.15 5.76 10.63
N CYS A 39 0.26 4.87 9.71
CA CYS A 39 1.41 3.99 9.95
C CYS A 39 2.69 4.78 10.24
N MET A 40 2.96 5.85 9.49
CA MET A 40 4.11 6.73 9.74
C MET A 40 3.97 7.49 11.07
N ARG A 41 2.77 7.99 11.39
CA ARG A 41 2.50 8.76 12.62
C ARG A 41 2.85 7.96 13.87
N VAL A 42 2.49 6.68 13.93
CA VAL A 42 2.67 5.82 15.12
C VAL A 42 4.09 5.28 15.29
N LEU A 43 4.95 5.36 14.28
CA LEU A 43 6.35 4.94 14.43
C LEU A 43 7.09 5.84 15.42
N LYS A 44 8.03 5.25 16.17
CA LYS A 44 9.04 6.01 16.91
C LYS A 44 9.99 6.75 15.93
N PRO A 45 10.70 7.80 16.37
CA PRO A 45 11.77 8.40 15.55
C PRO A 45 12.76 7.34 15.05
N ASN A 46 13.18 7.45 13.78
CA ASN A 46 14.00 6.46 13.06
C ASN A 46 13.36 5.06 12.92
N GLY A 47 12.06 4.93 13.17
CA GLY A 47 11.31 3.69 12.93
C GLY A 47 11.13 3.42 11.44
N THR A 48 11.03 2.15 11.05
CA THR A 48 10.85 1.75 9.66
C THR A 48 9.43 1.24 9.38
N LEU A 49 8.88 1.64 8.24
CA LEU A 49 7.66 1.10 7.68
C LEU A 49 7.99 0.24 6.47
N ILE A 50 7.71 -1.06 6.58
CA ILE A 50 7.70 -1.95 5.41
C ILE A 50 6.31 -1.91 4.80
N PHE A 51 6.22 -1.48 3.54
CA PHE A 51 4.99 -1.44 2.76
C PHE A 51 5.02 -2.52 1.68
N LYS A 52 4.00 -3.39 1.69
CA LYS A 52 3.82 -4.42 0.66
C LYS A 52 2.72 -3.98 -0.30
N TRP A 53 3.01 -4.03 -1.60
CA TRP A 53 2.03 -3.72 -2.64
C TRP A 53 2.12 -4.69 -3.81
N ASN A 54 0.99 -5.18 -4.30
CA ASN A 54 0.96 -5.94 -5.55
C ASN A 54 0.32 -5.10 -6.67
N GLU A 55 1.04 -4.93 -7.77
CA GLU A 55 0.65 -4.00 -8.85
C GLU A 55 -0.27 -4.59 -9.93
N GLU A 56 -0.95 -5.72 -9.65
CA GLU A 56 -1.82 -6.39 -10.64
C GLU A 56 -2.89 -5.46 -11.21
N GLN A 57 -3.51 -4.63 -10.37
CA GLN A 57 -4.61 -3.74 -10.77
C GLN A 57 -4.26 -2.25 -10.71
N ILE A 58 -3.51 -1.83 -9.69
CA ILE A 58 -3.08 -0.45 -9.48
C ILE A 58 -1.57 -0.41 -9.52
N LYS A 59 -1.00 0.43 -10.37
CA LYS A 59 0.45 0.50 -10.54
C LYS A 59 1.12 1.10 -9.31
N LEU A 60 2.32 0.61 -9.01
CA LEU A 60 3.13 1.19 -7.93
C LEU A 60 3.35 2.69 -8.14
N SER A 61 3.52 3.13 -9.39
CA SER A 61 3.67 4.54 -9.75
C SER A 61 2.44 5.40 -9.42
N GLU A 62 1.24 4.80 -9.31
CA GLU A 62 0.04 5.51 -8.85
C GLU A 62 0.05 5.62 -7.32
N ILE A 63 0.48 4.56 -6.63
CA ILE A 63 0.62 4.55 -5.17
C ILE A 63 1.66 5.56 -4.70
N LEU A 64 2.80 5.66 -5.39
CA LEU A 64 3.86 6.62 -5.06
C LEU A 64 3.45 8.09 -5.29
N LYS A 65 2.37 8.37 -6.02
CA LYS A 65 1.80 9.73 -6.13
C LYS A 65 0.88 10.09 -4.97
N VAL A 66 0.43 9.09 -4.21
CA VAL A 66 -0.54 9.20 -3.12
C VAL A 66 0.16 9.24 -1.76
N ILE A 67 1.39 8.72 -1.69
CA ILE A 67 2.21 8.66 -0.48
C ILE A 67 3.23 9.79 -0.49
N ASP A 68 3.28 10.59 0.57
CA ASP A 68 4.17 11.76 0.71
C ASP A 68 5.58 11.43 1.21
N HIS A 69 6.03 10.18 1.09
CA HIS A 69 7.34 9.73 1.54
C HIS A 69 8.07 8.97 0.42
N GLU A 70 9.39 9.17 0.33
CA GLU A 70 10.23 8.39 -0.57
C GLU A 70 10.74 7.11 0.10
N PRO A 71 10.74 5.96 -0.61
CA PRO A 71 11.28 4.73 -0.07
C PRO A 71 12.81 4.77 -0.03
N LEU A 72 13.40 4.31 1.08
CA LEU A 72 14.85 4.10 1.21
C LEU A 72 15.35 3.00 0.25
N LEU A 73 14.57 1.92 0.14
CA LEU A 73 14.89 0.80 -0.73
C LEU A 73 13.62 0.00 -1.07
N GLY A 74 13.74 -0.81 -2.11
CA GLY A 74 12.73 -1.78 -2.51
C GLY A 74 13.15 -2.62 -3.70
N ASN A 75 12.42 -3.71 -3.95
CA ASN A 75 12.66 -4.52 -5.14
C ASN A 75 12.18 -3.80 -6.40
N LYS A 76 12.98 -3.87 -7.47
CA LYS A 76 12.66 -3.25 -8.77
C LYS A 76 11.93 -4.19 -9.74
N ARG A 77 12.00 -5.50 -9.50
CA ARG A 77 11.46 -6.55 -10.36
C ARG A 77 10.45 -7.36 -9.57
N ALA A 78 9.47 -7.94 -10.28
CA ALA A 78 8.26 -8.61 -9.79
C ALA A 78 7.05 -7.69 -9.60
N LYS A 79 5.86 -8.29 -9.63
CA LYS A 79 4.58 -7.60 -9.42
C LYS A 79 4.32 -7.24 -7.96
N THR A 80 4.90 -8.00 -7.02
CA THR A 80 4.83 -7.69 -5.60
C THR A 80 6.05 -6.87 -5.21
N HIS A 81 5.80 -5.66 -4.73
CA HIS A 81 6.77 -4.69 -4.26
C HIS A 81 6.79 -4.69 -2.73
N TRP A 82 7.99 -4.67 -2.18
CA TRP A 82 8.29 -4.45 -0.79
C TRP A 82 9.15 -3.21 -0.70
N LEU A 83 8.57 -2.13 -0.20
CA LEU A 83 9.24 -0.85 -0.03
C LEU A 83 9.51 -0.62 1.45
N VAL A 84 10.64 -0.01 1.76
CA VAL A 84 11.02 0.36 3.13
C VAL A 84 11.11 1.88 3.21
N PHE A 85 10.37 2.45 4.15
CA PHE A 85 10.37 3.86 4.49
C PHE A 85 10.92 4.03 5.91
N MET A 86 11.43 5.21 6.23
CA MET A 86 11.89 5.55 7.57
C MET A 86 11.22 6.84 8.03
N LYS A 87 10.81 6.87 9.30
CA LYS A 87 10.33 8.08 9.95
C LYS A 87 11.54 8.90 10.39
N GLU A 88 11.58 10.14 9.93
CA GLU A 88 12.49 11.18 10.43
C GLU A 88 12.11 11.59 11.86
#